data_AF-A0A915MWH6-F1
#
_entry.id   AF-A0A915MWH6-F1
#
_cell.length_a   1.000
_cell.length_b   1.000
_cell.length_c   1.000
_cell.angle_alpha   90.00
_cell.angle_beta   90.00
_cell.angle_gamma   90.00
#
_symmetry.space_group_name_H-M   'P 1'
#
loop_
_entity.id
_entity.type
_entity.pdbx_description
1 polymer ?
#
loop_
_entity_poly.entity_id
_entity_poly.type
_entity_poly.pdbx_seq_one_letter_code
_entity_poly.pdbx_strand_id
1 'polypeptide(L)'
;MANNPGVTLLLEVFKNIDFQALSDKNENPPPDLAFMLSLGTGKSPEVAVPIPEFSPELGLQGIIQTVQSLNNLKSILVEQLSTSDGQVVEIARYMSHTRRVPYFRLTPSLNTDIQLDTVDNTLLIEMLWTTKEYIREKCSTDVLSLLELFSAFNRSNE
;
A
#
# COMPACT_ATOMS: atom_id res chain seq x y z
N MET A 1 6.58 2.29 -12.30
CA MET A 1 6.93 2.99 -11.04
C MET A 1 5.71 2.90 -10.16
N ALA A 2 5.83 2.33 -8.95
CA ALA A 2 4.70 2.11 -8.08
C ALA A 2 4.09 3.45 -7.62
N ASN A 3 2.76 3.56 -7.62
CA ASN A 3 2.05 4.75 -7.14
C ASN A 3 1.95 4.78 -5.60
N ASN A 4 3.00 4.31 -4.92
CA ASN A 4 3.16 4.34 -3.47
C ASN A 4 4.62 4.66 -3.15
N PRO A 5 4.92 5.87 -2.65
CA PRO A 5 6.29 6.30 -2.42
C PRO A 5 6.96 5.63 -1.21
N GLY A 6 6.26 4.75 -0.49
CA GLY A 6 6.71 4.23 0.81
C GLY A 6 8.11 3.62 0.82
N VAL A 7 8.44 2.79 -0.17
CA VAL A 7 9.77 2.18 -0.29
C VAL A 7 10.85 3.24 -0.55
N THR A 8 10.60 4.14 -1.50
CA THR A 8 11.55 5.20 -1.87
C THR A 8 11.81 6.14 -0.70
N LEU A 9 10.75 6.53 0.02
CA LEU A 9 10.85 7.40 1.19
C LEU A 9 11.67 6.75 2.31
N LEU A 10 11.39 5.47 2.63
CA LEU A 10 12.20 4.73 3.62
C LEU A 10 13.66 4.69 3.24
N LEU A 11 13.96 4.39 1.98
CA LEU A 11 15.33 4.33 1.48
C LEU A 11 16.05 5.68 1.63
N GLU A 12 15.38 6.78 1.32
CA GLU A 12 15.97 8.11 1.42
C GLU A 12 16.23 8.52 2.87
N VAL A 13 15.27 8.30 3.77
CA VAL A 13 15.42 8.55 5.21
C VAL A 13 16.54 7.69 5.80
N PHE A 14 16.56 6.40 5.48
CA PHE A 14 17.58 5.48 5.97
C PHE A 14 18.98 5.84 5.49
N LYS A 15 19.13 6.22 4.21
CA LYS A 15 20.40 6.72 3.68
C LYS A 15 20.85 8.00 4.39
N ASN A 16 19.93 8.91 4.70
CA ASN A 16 20.26 10.14 5.39
C ASN A 16 20.72 9.88 6.84
N ILE A 17 20.04 8.98 7.56
CA ILE A 17 20.45 8.55 8.91
C ILE A 17 21.83 7.90 8.87
N ASP A 18 22.08 6.99 7.92
CA ASP A 18 23.37 6.32 7.78
C ASP A 18 24.48 7.31 7.42
N PHE A 19 24.19 8.26 6.53
CA PHE A 19 25.14 9.27 6.14
C PHE A 19 25.51 10.18 7.32
N GLN A 20 24.52 10.59 8.12
CA GLN A 20 24.77 11.34 9.35
C GLN A 20 25.61 10.52 10.34
N ALA A 21 25.29 9.24 10.56
CA ALA A 21 26.07 8.36 11.44
C ALA A 21 27.54 8.23 11.01
N LEU A 22 27.84 8.33 9.72
CA LEU A 22 29.19 8.25 9.16
C LEU A 22 29.90 9.62 9.13
N SER A 23 29.15 10.72 8.97
CA SER A 23 29.70 12.07 8.84
C SER A 23 29.92 12.76 10.19
N ASP A 24 29.08 12.46 11.19
CA ASP A 24 29.21 13.05 12.51
C ASP A 24 30.40 12.44 13.28
N LYS A 25 31.32 13.31 13.69
CA LYS A 25 32.38 13.01 14.69
C LYS A 25 31.88 13.19 16.13
N ASN A 26 30.58 13.39 16.32
CA ASN A 26 29.98 13.75 17.60
C ASN A 26 29.61 12.51 18.44
N GLU A 27 29.62 12.65 19.77
CA GLU A 27 29.44 11.56 20.74
C GLU A 27 28.02 10.96 20.80
N ASN A 28 27.03 11.58 20.15
CA ASN A 28 25.63 11.15 20.20
C ASN A 28 25.19 10.45 18.92
N PRO A 29 24.50 9.30 19.00
CA PRO A 29 23.96 8.62 17.83
C PRO A 29 22.86 9.46 17.17
N PRO A 30 22.76 9.45 15.82
CA PRO A 30 21.71 10.17 15.13
C PRO A 30 20.32 9.62 15.50
N PRO A 31 19.28 10.48 15.49
CA PRO A 31 17.92 10.04 15.81
C PRO A 31 17.42 9.04 14.77
N ASP A 32 16.94 7.89 15.24
CA ASP A 32 16.37 6.84 14.40
C ASP A 32 14.88 7.09 14.11
N LEU A 33 14.36 6.42 13.08
CA LEU A 33 12.96 6.54 12.68
C LEU A 33 12.03 5.83 13.68
N ALA A 34 11.13 6.58 14.33
CA ALA A 34 10.24 6.03 15.35
C ALA A 34 9.20 5.05 14.81
N PHE A 35 8.54 5.38 13.69
CA PHE A 35 7.58 4.52 12.99
C PHE A 35 7.36 5.02 11.56
N MET A 36 6.72 4.21 10.73
CA MET A 36 6.25 4.60 9.41
C MET A 36 4.74 4.39 9.28
N LEU A 37 4.04 5.41 8.80
CA LEU A 37 2.62 5.36 8.45
C LEU A 37 2.45 5.55 6.94
N SER A 38 1.82 4.57 6.29
CA SER A 38 1.44 4.62 4.89
C SER A 38 -0.08 4.71 4.76
N LEU A 39 -0.58 5.74 4.10
CA LEU A 39 -2.00 5.94 3.86
C LEU A 39 -2.33 5.61 2.40
N GLY A 40 -3.34 4.78 2.19
CA GLY A 40 -3.87 4.42 0.88
C GLY A 40 -5.16 5.17 0.58
N THR A 41 -5.46 5.36 -0.70
CA THR A 41 -6.69 5.99 -1.19
C THR A 41 -7.88 5.01 -1.25
N GLY A 42 -7.73 3.84 -0.65
CA GLY A 42 -8.67 2.74 -0.75
C GLY A 42 -8.30 1.74 -1.83
N LYS A 43 -8.77 0.50 -1.64
CA LYS A 43 -8.59 -0.61 -2.56
C LYS A 43 -9.93 -0.94 -3.20
N SER A 44 -9.99 -0.89 -4.52
CA SER A 44 -11.17 -1.35 -5.28
C SER A 44 -11.44 -2.84 -5.01
N PRO A 45 -12.71 -3.29 -5.04
CA PRO A 45 -13.05 -4.67 -4.76
C PRO A 45 -12.39 -5.60 -5.79
N GLU A 46 -11.84 -6.72 -5.34
CA GLU A 46 -11.26 -7.72 -6.24
C GLU A 46 -12.37 -8.41 -7.04
N VAL A 47 -12.47 -8.07 -8.32
CA VAL A 47 -13.32 -8.80 -9.26
C VAL A 47 -12.60 -10.09 -9.63
N ALA A 48 -13.16 -11.24 -9.27
CA ALA A 48 -12.63 -12.53 -9.68
C ALA A 48 -12.73 -12.65 -11.22
N VAL A 49 -11.61 -12.49 -11.91
CA VAL A 49 -11.53 -12.78 -13.34
C VAL A 49 -11.48 -14.30 -13.50
N PRO A 50 -12.45 -14.93 -14.18
CA PRO A 50 -12.39 -16.35 -14.44
C PRO A 50 -11.16 -16.64 -15.30
N ILE A 51 -10.23 -17.43 -14.76
CA ILE A 51 -9.05 -17.90 -15.48
C ILE A 51 -9.56 -18.91 -16.51
N PRO A 52 -9.41 -18.68 -17.82
CA PRO A 52 -9.85 -19.66 -18.80
C PRO A 52 -8.99 -20.91 -18.68
N GLU A 53 -9.61 -22.07 -18.43
CA GLU A 53 -8.95 -23.36 -18.56
C GLU A 53 -8.43 -23.50 -20.00
N PHE A 54 -7.11 -23.66 -20.13
CA PHE A 54 -6.45 -23.80 -21.42
C PHE A 54 -6.71 -25.22 -21.96
N SER A 55 -7.82 -25.42 -22.66
CA SER A 55 -8.08 -26.65 -23.41
C SER A 55 -7.39 -26.58 -24.78
N PRO A 56 -6.39 -27.43 -25.07
CA PRO A 56 -5.72 -27.47 -26.36
C PRO A 56 -6.58 -28.24 -27.38
N GLU A 57 -7.79 -27.76 -27.67
CA GLU A 57 -8.58 -28.28 -28.78
C GLU A 57 -8.29 -27.45 -30.05
N LEU A 58 -7.74 -28.12 -31.05
CA LEU A 58 -7.37 -27.58 -32.35
C LEU A 58 -8.62 -27.11 -33.12
N GLY A 59 -9.01 -25.84 -32.94
CA GLY A 59 -10.07 -25.18 -33.70
C GLY A 59 -9.97 -23.65 -33.65
N LEU A 60 -10.65 -22.97 -34.57
CA LEU A 60 -10.73 -21.50 -34.63
C LEU A 60 -11.25 -20.88 -33.32
N GLN A 61 -12.06 -21.61 -32.55
CA GLN A 61 -12.51 -21.22 -31.21
C GLN A 61 -11.37 -21.19 -30.18
N GLY A 62 -10.41 -22.12 -30.26
CA GLY A 62 -9.22 -22.13 -29.41
C GLY A 62 -8.30 -20.93 -29.66
N ILE A 63 -8.21 -20.45 -30.92
CA ILE A 63 -7.44 -19.23 -31.25
C ILE A 63 -8.12 -17.98 -30.68
N ILE A 64 -9.45 -17.88 -30.76
CA ILE A 64 -10.21 -16.75 -30.18
C ILE A 64 -10.09 -16.75 -28.65
N GLN A 65 -10.22 -17.92 -28.01
CA GLN A 65 -10.00 -18.06 -26.56
C GLN A 65 -8.56 -17.72 -26.17
N THR A 66 -7.57 -18.11 -26.98
CA THR A 66 -6.15 -17.77 -26.72
C THR A 66 -5.91 -16.26 -26.78
N VAL A 67 -6.50 -15.55 -27.74
CA VAL A 67 -6.37 -14.08 -27.85
C VAL A 67 -7.10 -13.36 -26.71
N GLN A 68 -8.28 -13.84 -26.31
CA GLN A 68 -9.01 -13.32 -25.14
C GLN A 68 -8.23 -13.55 -23.83
N SER A 69 -7.69 -14.75 -23.63
CA SER A 69 -6.83 -15.09 -22.50
C SER A 69 -5.56 -14.23 -22.46
N LEU A 70 -4.94 -13.95 -23.62
CA LEU A 70 -3.76 -13.09 -23.70
C LEU A 70 -4.07 -11.63 -23.34
N ASN A 71 -5.23 -11.11 -23.78
CA ASN A 71 -5.69 -9.77 -23.42
C ASN A 71 -6.01 -9.68 -21.91
N ASN A 72 -6.63 -10.72 -21.33
CA ASN A 72 -6.89 -10.78 -19.89
C ASN A 72 -5.59 -10.83 -19.08
N LEU A 73 -4.59 -11.64 -19.50
CA LEU A 73 -3.28 -11.67 -18.88
C LEU A 73 -2.55 -10.33 -18.98
N LYS A 74 -2.66 -9.63 -20.11
CA LYS A 74 -2.12 -8.27 -20.27
C LYS A 74 -2.78 -7.30 -19.29
N SER A 75 -4.11 -7.39 -19.12
CA SER A 75 -4.83 -6.55 -18.15
C SER A 75 -4.37 -6.83 -16.72
N ILE A 76 -4.22 -8.10 -16.33
CA ILE A 76 -3.69 -8.51 -15.02
C ILE A 76 -2.27 -7.98 -14.80
N LEU A 77 -1.40 -8.07 -15.81
CA LEU A 77 -0.02 -7.55 -15.71
C LEU A 77 0.00 -6.02 -15.58
N VAL A 78 -0.84 -5.31 -16.34
CA VAL A 78 -0.95 -3.85 -16.26
C VAL A 78 -1.52 -3.42 -14.91
N GLU A 79 -2.52 -4.14 -14.39
CA GLU A 79 -3.05 -3.94 -13.05
C GLU A 79 -1.96 -4.14 -12.01
N GLN A 80 -1.25 -5.28 -12.01
CA GLN A 80 -0.16 -5.56 -11.06
C GLN A 80 0.99 -4.54 -11.13
N LEU A 81 1.30 -4.01 -12.31
CA LEU A 81 2.30 -2.96 -12.47
C LEU A 81 1.83 -1.59 -11.99
N SER A 82 0.52 -1.38 -11.91
CA SER A 82 -0.13 -0.12 -11.50
C SER A 82 -0.65 -0.15 -10.07
N THR A 83 -0.67 -1.33 -9.42
CA THR A 83 -1.17 -1.46 -8.05
C THR A 83 -0.31 -0.64 -7.08
N SER A 84 -0.94 0.31 -6.40
CA SER A 84 -0.35 1.08 -5.29
C SER A 84 -0.31 0.29 -3.97
N ASP A 85 -0.95 -0.88 -3.97
CA ASP A 85 -1.04 -1.85 -2.87
C ASP A 85 -0.46 -3.22 -3.29
N GLY A 86 -0.23 -4.11 -2.33
CA GLY A 86 0.39 -5.43 -2.58
C GLY A 86 1.91 -5.44 -2.36
N GLN A 87 2.69 -5.96 -3.30
CA GLN A 87 4.11 -6.28 -3.08
C GLN A 87 4.97 -5.07 -2.67
N VAL A 88 4.66 -3.88 -3.20
CA VAL A 88 5.41 -2.65 -2.86
C VAL A 88 5.23 -2.28 -1.39
N VAL A 89 4.03 -2.47 -0.84
CA VAL A 89 3.73 -2.26 0.58
C VAL A 89 4.44 -3.31 1.43
N GLU A 90 4.49 -4.57 0.99
CA GLU A 90 5.21 -5.63 1.69
C GLU A 90 6.71 -5.39 1.73
N ILE A 91 7.30 -4.92 0.62
CA ILE A 91 8.72 -4.53 0.58
C ILE A 91 8.98 -3.38 1.56
N ALA A 92 8.12 -2.35 1.58
CA ALA A 92 8.26 -1.24 2.53
C ALA A 92 8.16 -1.72 3.99
N ARG A 93 7.22 -2.64 4.28
CA ARG A 93 7.07 -3.25 5.61
C ARG A 93 8.30 -4.07 6.01
N TYR A 94 8.84 -4.87 5.09
CA TYR A 94 10.04 -5.65 5.36
C TYR A 94 11.27 -4.76 5.59
N MET A 95 11.43 -3.71 4.78
CA MET A 95 12.52 -2.74 4.93
C MET A 95 12.46 -1.99 6.26
N SER A 96 11.28 -1.53 6.67
CA SER A 96 11.09 -0.90 7.98
C SER A 96 11.38 -1.87 9.13
N HIS A 97 10.92 -3.12 9.05
CA HIS A 97 11.23 -4.15 10.05
C HIS A 97 12.73 -4.46 10.16
N THR A 98 13.50 -4.32 9.07
CA THR A 98 14.95 -4.53 9.09
C THR A 98 15.65 -3.57 10.06
N ARG A 99 15.08 -2.38 10.29
CA ARG A 99 15.55 -1.39 11.28
C ARG A 99 14.72 -1.32 12.55
N ARG A 100 13.88 -2.32 12.82
CA ARG A 100 12.96 -2.36 13.97
C ARG A 100 11.97 -1.19 14.02
N VAL A 101 11.67 -0.60 12.87
CA VAL A 101 10.69 0.48 12.75
C VAL A 101 9.30 -0.13 12.55
N PRO A 102 8.32 0.16 13.43
CA PRO A 102 6.92 -0.26 13.24
C PRO A 102 6.34 0.33 11.96
N TYR A 103 5.60 -0.48 11.20
CA TYR A 103 4.99 -0.08 9.93
C TYR A 103 3.47 -0.24 9.97
N PHE A 104 2.76 0.85 9.75
CA PHE A 104 1.30 0.90 9.72
C PHE A 104 0.83 1.24 8.30
N ARG A 105 -0.13 0.47 7.77
CA ARG A 105 -0.76 0.72 6.47
C ARG A 105 -2.27 0.83 6.65
N LEU A 106 -2.81 2.02 6.38
CA LEU A 106 -4.24 2.27 6.46
C LEU A 106 -4.79 2.41 5.05
N THR A 107 -5.59 1.44 4.62
CA THR A 107 -6.21 1.46 3.29
C THR A 107 -7.59 0.78 3.39
N PRO A 108 -8.69 1.53 3.22
CA PRO A 108 -10.03 0.95 3.29
C PRO A 108 -10.29 0.08 2.05
N SER A 109 -11.00 -1.04 2.22
CA SER A 109 -11.56 -1.78 1.09
C SER A 109 -12.87 -1.11 0.68
N LEU A 110 -12.94 -0.62 -0.56
CA LEU A 110 -14.12 0.05 -1.08
C LEU A 110 -15.10 -0.97 -1.67
N ASN A 111 -16.40 -0.65 -1.61
CA ASN A 111 -17.46 -1.52 -2.13
C ASN A 111 -17.60 -1.45 -3.65
N THR A 112 -17.19 -0.33 -4.24
CA THR A 112 -17.32 -0.01 -5.66
C THR A 112 -15.98 0.51 -6.18
N ASP A 113 -15.75 0.31 -7.47
CA ASP A 113 -14.59 0.91 -8.14
C ASP A 113 -14.89 2.38 -8.41
N ILE A 114 -14.14 3.28 -7.78
CA ILE A 114 -14.32 4.72 -7.86
C ILE A 114 -13.20 5.30 -8.72
N GLN A 115 -13.57 5.91 -9.84
CA GLN A 115 -12.59 6.56 -10.72
C GLN A 115 -12.04 7.83 -10.07
N LEU A 116 -10.78 8.14 -10.39
CA LEU A 116 -10.06 9.27 -9.81
C LEU A 116 -10.70 10.63 -10.11
N ASP A 117 -11.43 10.74 -11.23
CA ASP A 117 -12.13 11.95 -11.69
C ASP A 117 -13.60 12.02 -11.25
N THR A 118 -14.04 11.15 -10.33
CA THR A 118 -15.41 11.14 -9.82
C THR A 118 -15.76 12.44 -9.09
N VAL A 119 -16.81 13.11 -9.55
CA VAL A 119 -17.38 14.33 -8.94
C VAL A 119 -18.76 14.12 -8.32
N ASP A 120 -19.31 12.90 -8.38
CA ASP A 120 -20.59 12.58 -7.76
C ASP A 120 -20.46 12.51 -6.23
N ASN A 121 -21.11 13.46 -5.55
CA ASN A 121 -21.13 13.55 -4.10
C ASN A 121 -21.67 12.28 -3.43
N THR A 122 -22.58 11.55 -4.07
CA THR A 122 -23.19 10.34 -3.49
C THR A 122 -22.14 9.25 -3.32
N LEU A 123 -21.35 9.00 -4.37
CA LEU A 123 -20.23 8.06 -4.35
C LEU A 123 -19.14 8.48 -3.38
N LEU A 124 -18.82 9.78 -3.31
CA LEU A 124 -17.82 10.31 -2.37
C LEU A 124 -18.27 10.14 -0.90
N ILE A 125 -19.55 10.37 -0.61
CA ILE A 125 -20.11 10.15 0.73
C ILE A 125 -20.04 8.67 1.11
N GLU A 126 -20.35 7.76 0.17
CA GLU A 126 -20.24 6.33 0.39
C GLU A 126 -18.77 5.90 0.65
N MET A 127 -17.81 6.46 -0.09
CA MET A 127 -16.38 6.24 0.12
C MET A 127 -15.94 6.68 1.52
N LEU A 128 -16.38 7.86 1.96
CA LEU A 128 -16.09 8.39 3.30
C LEU A 128 -16.74 7.53 4.40
N TRP A 129 -17.98 7.09 4.19
CA TRP A 129 -18.68 6.21 5.12
C TRP A 129 -17.96 4.88 5.29
N THR A 130 -17.60 4.24 4.18
CA THR A 130 -16.85 2.98 4.16
C THR A 130 -15.50 3.13 4.88
N THR A 131 -14.82 4.26 4.67
CA THR A 131 -13.56 4.57 5.36
C THR A 131 -13.77 4.70 6.87
N LYS A 132 -14.86 5.35 7.31
CA LYS A 132 -15.21 5.48 8.73
C LYS A 132 -15.52 4.13 9.37
N GLU A 133 -16.25 3.25 8.68
CA GLU A 133 -16.52 1.89 9.15
C GLU A 133 -15.22 1.07 9.25
N TYR A 134 -14.35 1.15 8.25
CA TYR A 134 -13.02 0.53 8.28
C TYR A 134 -12.20 0.95 9.51
N ILE A 135 -12.17 2.26 9.81
CA ILE A 135 -11.42 2.77 10.96
C ILE A 135 -11.98 2.19 12.27
N ARG A 136 -13.31 2.18 12.40
CA ARG A 136 -13.99 1.71 13.61
C ARG A 136 -13.81 0.22 13.84
N GLU A 137 -13.88 -0.60 12.79
CA GLU A 137 -13.96 -2.05 12.93
C GLU A 137 -12.61 -2.75 12.82
N LYS A 138 -11.75 -2.30 11.90
CA LYS A 138 -10.50 -2.99 11.57
C LYS A 138 -9.26 -2.25 12.07
N CYS A 139 -9.33 -0.92 12.15
CA CYS A 139 -8.16 -0.09 12.43
C CYS A 139 -8.04 0.35 13.90
N SER A 140 -9.02 0.04 14.76
CA SER A 140 -9.07 0.58 16.13
C SER A 140 -7.81 0.27 16.93
N THR A 141 -7.26 -0.94 16.81
CA THR A 141 -6.03 -1.34 17.52
C THR A 141 -4.78 -0.64 16.98
N ASP A 142 -4.67 -0.51 15.66
CA ASP A 142 -3.54 0.16 15.00
C ASP A 142 -3.53 1.66 15.33
N VAL A 143 -4.70 2.29 15.36
CA VAL A 143 -4.86 3.70 15.75
C VAL A 143 -4.48 3.91 17.21
N LEU A 144 -4.88 3.01 18.12
CA LEU A 144 -4.47 3.10 19.53
C LEU A 144 -2.96 2.96 19.68
N SER A 145 -2.35 1.99 18.98
CA SER A 145 -0.90 1.79 18.98
C SER A 145 -0.15 3.02 18.45
N LEU A 146 -0.68 3.65 17.39
CA LEU A 146 -0.14 4.92 16.87
C LEU A 146 -0.24 6.04 17.91
N LEU A 147 -1.39 6.19 18.57
CA LEU A 147 -1.57 7.21 19.62
C LEU A 147 -0.60 7.00 20.79
N GLU A 148 -0.37 5.76 21.20
CA GLU A 148 0.62 5.42 22.22
C GLU A 148 2.04 5.83 21.75
N LEU A 149 2.42 5.50 20.53
CA LEU A 149 3.72 5.89 19.95
C LEU A 149 3.88 7.42 19.88
N PHE A 150 2.86 8.14 19.42
CA PHE A 150 2.87 9.60 19.39
C PHE A 150 3.01 10.20 20.80
N SER A 151 2.30 9.63 21.79
CA SER A 151 2.39 10.10 23.17
C SER A 151 3.77 9.85 23.79
N ALA A 152 4.38 8.71 23.49
CA ALA A 152 5.72 8.35 23.93
C ALA A 152 6.78 9.29 23.31
N PHE A 153 6.63 9.59 22.02
CA PHE A 153 7.52 10.51 21.31
C PHE A 153 7.41 11.95 21.83
N ASN A 154 6.21 12.44 22.14
CA ASN A 154 6.05 13.78 22.71
C ASN A 154 6.72 13.89 24.09
N ARG A 155 6.64 12.85 24.92
CA ARG A 155 7.27 12.83 26.25
C ARG A 155 8.80 12.74 26.21
N SER A 156 9.39 12.20 25.14
CA SER A 156 10.85 12.14 25.02
C SER A 156 11.49 13.45 24.53
N ASN A 157 10.69 14.40 24.04
CA ASN A 157 11.14 15.69 23.51
C ASN A 157 10.87 16.87 24.46
N GLU A 158 10.24 16.62 25.61
CA GLU A 158 10.11 17.55 26.76
C GLU A 158 11.24 17.32 27.76
#